data_AF-A0AAW2BDV1-F1
#
_entry.id   AF-A0AAW2BDV1-F1
#
_cell.length_a   1.000
_cell.length_b   1.000
_cell.length_c   1.000
_cell.angle_alpha   90.00
_cell.angle_beta   90.00
_cell.angle_gamma   90.00
#
_symmetry.space_group_name_H-M   'P 1'
#
loop_
_entity.id
_entity.type
_entity.pdbx_description
1 polymer ?
#
loop_
_entity_poly.entity_id
_entity_poly.type
_entity_poly.pdbx_seq_one_letter_code
_entity_poly.pdbx_strand_id
1 'polypeptide(L)'
;MRQDFTNGRELCRPAITRFATNFLSLQSMLWFKKELRQMFTCDKWLSCPHAKTAVGKEISKIVLEDYSFWSQCKNIVKVSEPLVRVLRLVDGDEKLAMGYLNEVDKAKKEIKKRLKNKVSLFCVLIAFCLN
;
A
#
# COMPACT_ATOMS: atom_id res chain seq x y z
N MET A 1 5.63 -19.94 6.58
CA MET A 1 4.86 -18.99 7.41
C MET A 1 4.14 -17.96 6.54
N ARG A 2 4.81 -16.98 5.91
CA ARG A 2 4.14 -15.95 5.09
C ARG A 2 3.25 -16.53 3.97
N GLN A 3 3.78 -17.47 3.18
CA GLN A 3 3.06 -18.09 2.05
C GLN A 3 1.87 -18.97 2.49
N ASP A 4 1.96 -19.56 3.69
CA ASP A 4 0.93 -20.44 4.25
C ASP A 4 -0.37 -19.67 4.56
N PHE A 5 -0.25 -18.39 4.91
CA PHE A 5 -1.39 -17.51 5.21
C PHE A 5 -1.86 -16.69 4.00
N THR A 6 -1.03 -16.52 2.95
CA THR A 6 -1.40 -15.75 1.75
C THR A 6 -1.81 -16.62 0.55
N ASN A 7 -1.97 -17.93 0.74
CA ASN A 7 -2.19 -18.91 -0.33
C ASN A 7 -1.15 -18.79 -1.45
N GLY A 8 0.13 -18.66 -1.09
CA GLY A 8 1.23 -18.52 -2.04
C GLY A 8 1.33 -17.16 -2.74
N ARG A 9 0.46 -16.20 -2.43
CA ARG A 9 0.52 -14.85 -3.02
C ARG A 9 1.53 -13.97 -2.29
N GLU A 10 2.32 -13.22 -3.04
CA GLU A 10 3.31 -12.32 -2.47
C GLU A 10 2.67 -11.05 -1.89
N LEU A 11 3.16 -10.64 -0.71
CA LEU A 11 2.79 -9.37 -0.06
C LEU A 11 3.45 -8.15 -0.74
N CYS A 12 4.65 -8.33 -1.28
CA CYS A 12 5.33 -7.31 -2.05
C CYS A 12 5.32 -7.77 -3.51
N ARG A 13 4.84 -6.93 -4.43
CA ARG A 13 4.93 -7.18 -5.86
C ARG A 13 5.92 -6.16 -6.45
N PRO A 14 7.14 -6.60 -6.81
CA PRO A 14 8.08 -5.72 -7.50
C PRO A 14 7.44 -5.16 -8.77
N ALA A 15 7.53 -3.85 -8.95
CA ALA A 15 7.17 -3.16 -10.17
C ALA A 15 8.36 -2.33 -10.64
N ILE A 16 8.31 -1.91 -11.91
CA ILE A 16 9.41 -1.18 -12.58
C ILE A 16 9.81 0.08 -11.78
N THR A 17 8.85 0.73 -11.13
CA THR A 17 9.11 1.88 -10.26
C THR A 17 8.94 1.54 -8.79
N ARG A 18 9.76 2.17 -7.94
CA ARG A 18 9.64 2.10 -6.48
C ARG A 18 8.27 2.56 -5.99
N PHE A 19 7.70 3.58 -6.63
CA PHE A 19 6.34 4.05 -6.37
C PHE A 19 5.29 2.97 -6.60
N ALA A 20 5.31 2.30 -7.77
CA ALA A 20 4.37 1.22 -8.07
C ALA A 20 4.58 0.03 -7.11
N THR A 21 5.82 -0.28 -6.75
CA THR A 21 6.15 -1.35 -5.78
C THR A 21 5.56 -1.05 -4.40
N ASN A 22 5.72 0.18 -3.91
CA ASN A 22 5.20 0.61 -2.61
C ASN A 22 3.67 0.65 -2.59
N PHE A 23 3.05 1.14 -3.67
CA PHE A 23 1.60 1.11 -3.85
C PHE A 23 1.05 -0.32 -3.82
N LEU A 24 1.63 -1.23 -4.62
CA LEU A 24 1.19 -2.63 -4.70
C LEU A 24 1.41 -3.36 -3.38
N SER A 25 2.48 -3.03 -2.64
CA SER A 25 2.75 -3.60 -1.33
C SER A 25 1.72 -3.15 -0.29
N LEU A 26 1.39 -1.86 -0.23
CA LEU A 26 0.32 -1.35 0.64
C LEU A 26 -1.05 -1.93 0.27
N GLN A 27 -1.35 -2.03 -1.02
CA GLN A 27 -2.58 -2.63 -1.52
C GLN A 27 -2.68 -4.12 -1.11
N SER A 28 -1.59 -4.86 -1.24
CA SER A 28 -1.51 -6.27 -0.85
C SER A 28 -1.61 -6.44 0.67
N MET A 29 -0.95 -5.59 1.46
CA MET A 29 -1.08 -5.59 2.93
C MET A 29 -2.53 -5.37 3.37
N LEU A 30 -3.24 -4.43 2.73
CA LEU A 30 -4.66 -4.20 3.02
C LEU A 30 -5.53 -5.39 2.60
N TRP A 31 -5.24 -5.99 1.46
CA TRP A 31 -5.95 -7.17 0.95
C TRP A 31 -5.81 -8.36 1.90
N PHE A 32 -4.59 -8.60 2.39
CA PHE A 32 -4.27 -9.71 3.31
C PHE A 32 -4.36 -9.32 4.78
N LYS A 33 -5.08 -8.24 5.14
CA LYS A 33 -5.12 -7.76 6.51
C LYS A 33 -5.59 -8.84 7.50
N LYS A 34 -6.59 -9.63 7.12
CA LYS A 34 -7.16 -10.68 7.99
C LYS A 34 -6.15 -11.82 8.19
N GLU A 35 -5.52 -12.24 7.10
CA GLU A 35 -4.52 -13.29 7.03
C GLU A 35 -3.25 -12.90 7.80
N LEU A 36 -2.83 -11.64 7.71
CA LEU A 36 -1.74 -11.10 8.51
C LEU A 36 -2.06 -11.15 10.00
N ARG A 37 -3.27 -10.72 10.41
CA ARG A 37 -3.67 -10.83 11.82
C ARG A 37 -3.63 -12.28 12.31
N GLN A 38 -4.12 -13.22 11.51
CA GLN A 38 -4.05 -14.66 11.85
C GLN A 38 -2.61 -15.16 11.98
N MET A 39 -1.72 -14.71 11.10
CA MET A 39 -0.30 -15.06 11.17
C MET A 39 0.33 -14.60 12.49
N PHE A 40 0.05 -13.38 12.95
CA PHE A 40 0.60 -12.85 14.21
C PHE A 40 -0.05 -13.42 15.47
N THR A 41 -1.17 -14.15 15.36
CA THR A 41 -1.81 -14.85 16.49
C THR A 41 -1.57 -16.36 16.49
N CYS A 42 -0.93 -16.93 15.47
CA CYS A 42 -0.74 -18.38 15.38
C CYS A 42 0.41 -18.87 16.28
N ASP A 43 0.30 -20.11 16.75
CA ASP A 43 1.31 -20.72 17.64
C ASP A 43 2.71 -20.73 17.03
N LYS A 44 2.81 -20.94 15.71
CA LYS A 44 4.08 -20.90 14.98
C LYS A 44 4.78 -19.54 15.09
N TRP A 45 4.03 -18.44 15.08
CA TRP A 45 4.58 -17.11 15.28
C TRP A 45 4.98 -16.90 16.74
N LEU A 46 4.11 -17.28 17.69
CA LEU A 46 4.37 -17.13 19.12
C LEU A 46 5.61 -17.94 19.58
N SER A 47 5.87 -19.10 18.97
CA SER A 47 7.06 -19.91 19.22
C SER A 47 8.31 -19.39 18.52
N CYS A 48 8.20 -18.45 17.58
CA CYS A 48 9.32 -17.94 16.80
C CYS A 48 10.22 -17.01 17.64
N PRO A 49 11.56 -17.12 17.57
CA PRO A 49 12.47 -16.19 18.25
C PRO A 49 12.20 -14.72 17.89
N HIS A 50 11.80 -14.46 16.65
CA HIS A 50 11.49 -13.11 16.16
C HIS A 50 10.31 -12.47 16.90
N ALA A 51 9.31 -13.24 17.33
CA ALA A 51 8.16 -12.71 18.07
C ALA A 51 8.55 -12.20 19.46
N LYS A 52 9.67 -12.67 20.02
CA LYS A 52 10.16 -12.24 21.34
C LYS A 52 11.00 -10.98 21.28
N THR A 53 11.52 -10.61 20.10
CA THR A 53 12.30 -9.38 19.89
C THR A 53 11.44 -8.14 20.09
N ALA A 54 12.06 -7.01 20.47
CA ALA A 54 11.35 -5.74 20.60
C ALA A 54 10.64 -5.35 19.29
N VAL A 55 11.35 -5.49 18.15
CA VAL A 55 10.81 -5.21 16.82
C VAL A 55 9.63 -6.12 16.49
N GLY A 56 9.71 -7.43 16.76
CA GLY A 56 8.62 -8.36 16.47
C GLY A 56 7.37 -8.07 17.30
N LYS A 57 7.53 -7.67 18.56
CA LYS A 57 6.41 -7.23 19.42
C LYS A 57 5.76 -5.96 18.90
N GLU A 58 6.55 -4.98 18.49
CA GLU A 58 6.07 -3.74 17.91
C GLU A 58 5.28 -3.97 16.62
N ILE A 59 5.81 -4.78 15.70
CA ILE A 59 5.13 -5.14 14.45
C ILE A 59 3.81 -5.87 14.75
N SER A 60 3.82 -6.82 15.70
CA SER A 60 2.60 -7.54 16.10
C SER A 60 1.54 -6.56 16.61
N LYS A 61 1.94 -5.59 17.44
CA LYS A 61 1.06 -4.55 17.97
C LYS A 61 0.47 -3.68 16.84
N ILE A 62 1.28 -3.24 15.89
CA ILE A 62 0.81 -2.44 14.74
C ILE A 62 -0.23 -3.23 13.93
N VAL A 63 0.07 -4.49 13.61
CA VAL A 63 -0.82 -5.32 12.77
C VAL A 63 -2.14 -5.65 13.49
N LEU A 64 -2.09 -5.95 14.78
CA LEU A 64 -3.25 -6.41 15.55
C LEU A 64 -4.10 -5.27 16.12
N GLU A 65 -3.49 -4.17 16.55
CA GLU A 65 -4.14 -3.15 17.38
C GLU A 65 -4.20 -1.75 16.74
N ASP A 66 -3.26 -1.40 15.86
CA ASP A 66 -3.18 -0.04 15.33
C ASP A 66 -4.20 0.24 14.21
N TYR A 67 -5.39 0.69 14.60
CA TYR A 67 -6.42 1.12 13.65
C TYR A 67 -5.99 2.33 12.82
N SER A 68 -5.20 3.25 13.40
CA SER A 68 -4.74 4.46 12.71
C SER A 68 -3.82 4.09 11.55
N PHE A 69 -2.87 3.18 11.78
CA PHE A 69 -1.99 2.65 10.75
C PHE A 69 -2.79 2.10 9.55
N TRP A 70 -3.74 1.20 9.79
CA TRP A 70 -4.55 0.61 8.72
C TRP A 70 -5.41 1.64 7.99
N SER A 71 -5.95 2.62 8.72
CA SER A 71 -6.71 3.73 8.14
C SER A 71 -5.82 4.61 7.24
N GLN A 72 -4.60 4.89 7.69
CA GLN A 72 -3.60 5.62 6.90
C GLN A 72 -3.21 4.87 5.63
N CYS A 73 -2.89 3.56 5.71
CA CYS A 73 -2.62 2.74 4.53
C CYS A 73 -3.79 2.78 3.52
N LYS A 74 -5.03 2.64 4.00
CA LYS A 74 -6.24 2.70 3.16
C LYS A 74 -6.39 4.07 2.50
N ASN A 75 -6.10 5.14 3.22
CA ASN A 75 -6.15 6.50 2.69
C ASN A 75 -5.06 6.74 1.64
N ILE A 76 -3.83 6.27 1.89
CA ILE A 76 -2.73 6.38 0.92
C ILE A 76 -3.08 5.66 -0.38
N VAL A 77 -3.52 4.40 -0.31
CA VAL A 77 -3.93 3.63 -1.49
C VAL A 77 -5.09 4.33 -2.21
N LYS A 78 -6.08 4.83 -1.46
CA LYS A 78 -7.20 5.58 -2.05
C LYS A 78 -6.72 6.87 -2.74
N VAL A 79 -5.82 7.65 -2.15
CA VAL A 79 -5.37 8.92 -2.77
C VAL A 79 -4.47 8.66 -3.97
N SER A 80 -3.65 7.61 -3.94
CA SER A 80 -2.68 7.29 -5.00
C SER A 80 -3.27 6.49 -6.16
N GLU A 81 -4.43 5.83 -5.98
CA GLU A 81 -5.06 5.02 -7.03
C GLU A 81 -5.30 5.78 -8.36
N PRO A 82 -5.85 7.02 -8.40
CA PRO A 82 -6.01 7.75 -9.66
C PRO A 82 -4.66 8.05 -10.34
N LEU A 83 -3.61 8.33 -9.56
CA LEU A 83 -2.27 8.58 -10.08
C LEU A 83 -1.69 7.30 -10.73
N VAL A 84 -1.83 6.15 -10.08
CA VAL A 84 -1.37 4.86 -10.62
C VAL A 84 -2.13 4.51 -11.92
N ARG A 85 -3.42 4.84 -12.02
CA ARG A 85 -4.19 4.65 -13.27
C ARG A 85 -3.63 5.48 -14.42
N VAL A 86 -3.32 6.75 -14.17
CA VAL A 86 -2.69 7.62 -15.18
C VAL A 86 -1.32 7.10 -15.60
N LEU A 87 -0.48 6.70 -14.64
CA LEU A 87 0.84 6.13 -14.94
C LEU A 87 0.74 4.87 -15.81
N ARG A 88 -0.19 3.95 -15.50
CA ARG A 88 -0.42 2.76 -16.33
C ARG A 88 -0.89 3.08 -17.74
N LEU A 89 -1.72 4.10 -17.91
CA LEU A 89 -2.14 4.54 -19.24
C LEU A 89 -0.93 5.08 -20.01
N VAL A 90 -0.06 5.87 -19.37
CA VAL A 90 1.13 6.46 -20.00
C VAL A 90 2.14 5.39 -20.39
N ASP A 91 2.28 4.35 -19.57
CA ASP A 91 3.15 3.20 -19.86
C ASP A 91 2.55 2.25 -20.94
N GLY A 92 1.25 2.33 -21.20
CA GLY A 92 0.59 1.59 -22.28
C GLY A 92 0.76 2.32 -23.61
N ASP A 93 1.33 1.64 -24.60
CA ASP A 93 1.71 2.18 -25.92
C ASP A 93 0.50 2.65 -26.80
N GLU A 94 -0.72 2.72 -26.26
CA GLU A 94 -1.93 3.18 -26.95
C GLU A 94 -2.00 4.71 -27.03
N LYS A 95 -1.27 5.24 -28.01
CA LYS A 95 -1.27 6.65 -28.43
C LYS A 95 -2.68 7.18 -28.77
N LEU A 96 -3.30 7.91 -27.84
CA LEU A 96 -4.14 9.08 -28.15
C LEU A 96 -3.86 10.22 -27.15
N ALA A 97 -2.94 11.14 -27.52
CA ALA A 97 -2.45 12.26 -26.71
C ALA A 97 -3.56 13.10 -26.02
N MET A 98 -4.73 13.25 -26.66
CA MET A 98 -5.88 13.98 -26.12
C MET A 98 -6.62 13.23 -24.99
N GLY A 99 -6.62 11.89 -25.00
CA GLY A 99 -7.20 11.08 -23.93
C GLY A 99 -6.45 11.25 -22.61
N TYR A 100 -5.11 11.35 -22.69
CA TYR A 100 -4.24 11.49 -21.53
C TYR A 100 -4.46 12.79 -20.75
N LEU A 101 -4.59 13.94 -21.44
CA LEU A 101 -4.82 15.22 -20.78
C LEU A 101 -6.11 15.21 -19.95
N ASN A 102 -7.17 14.63 -20.53
CA ASN A 102 -8.45 14.47 -19.84
C ASN A 102 -8.33 13.54 -18.62
N GLU A 103 -7.60 12.44 -18.72
CA GLU A 103 -7.39 11.50 -17.60
C GLU A 103 -6.50 12.09 -16.51
N VAL A 104 -5.46 12.85 -16.86
CA VAL A 104 -4.63 13.59 -15.91
C VAL A 104 -5.48 14.61 -15.14
N ASP A 105 -6.34 15.37 -15.84
CA ASP A 105 -7.20 16.37 -15.19
C ASP A 105 -8.28 15.73 -14.31
N LYS A 106 -8.83 14.57 -14.71
CA LYS A 106 -9.71 13.76 -13.86
C LYS A 106 -8.98 13.28 -12.60
N ALA A 107 -7.77 12.74 -12.74
CA ALA A 107 -6.98 12.27 -11.61
C ALA A 107 -6.64 13.40 -10.65
N LYS A 108 -6.24 14.58 -11.15
CA LYS A 108 -6.01 15.78 -10.32
C LYS A 108 -7.25 16.18 -9.53
N LYS A 109 -8.42 16.26 -10.18
CA LYS A 109 -9.70 16.60 -9.52
C LYS A 109 -10.05 15.56 -8.46
N GLU A 110 -9.85 14.28 -8.76
CA GLU A 110 -10.17 13.18 -7.86
C GLU A 110 -9.22 13.13 -6.66
N ILE A 111 -7.92 13.33 -6.86
CA ILE A 111 -6.92 13.46 -5.80
C ILE A 111 -7.27 14.65 -4.89
N LYS A 112 -7.58 15.82 -5.47
CA LYS A 112 -7.99 17.02 -4.72
C LYS A 112 -9.24 16.77 -3.89
N LYS A 113 -10.24 16.09 -4.45
CA LYS A 113 -11.46 15.68 -3.75
C LYS A 113 -11.18 14.66 -2.63
N ARG A 114 -10.29 13.70 -2.86
CA ARG A 114 -9.90 12.66 -1.89
C ARG A 114 -9.03 13.23 -0.76
N LEU A 115 -8.26 14.29 -1.03
CA LEU A 115 -7.34 14.90 -0.06
C LEU A 115 -8.01 15.84 0.97
N LYS A 116 -9.16 16.48 0.66
CA LYS A 116 -9.91 17.38 1.56
C LYS A 116 -9.04 18.11 2.62
N ASN A 117 -7.95 18.78 2.21
CA ASN A 117 -7.01 19.53 3.06
C ASN A 117 -6.12 18.74 4.06
N LYS A 118 -5.81 17.45 3.84
CA LYS A 118 -4.79 16.73 4.62
C LYS A 118 -3.45 16.66 3.89
N VAL A 119 -2.69 17.76 3.98
CA VAL A 119 -1.35 17.94 3.38
C VAL A 119 -0.32 16.89 3.86
N SER A 120 -0.53 16.30 5.04
CA SER A 120 0.37 15.30 5.63
C SER A 120 0.51 13.99 4.82
N LEU A 121 -0.44 13.66 3.94
CA LEU A 121 -0.37 12.49 3.06
C LEU A 121 0.64 12.67 1.92
N PHE A 122 0.92 13.92 1.53
CA PHE A 122 1.91 14.23 0.49
C PHE A 122 3.34 13.97 1.00
N CYS A 123 3.62 14.28 2.28
CA CYS A 123 4.90 13.94 2.90
C CYS A 123 5.15 12.44 2.97
N VAL A 124 4.10 11.63 3.22
CA VAL A 124 4.23 10.16 3.21
C VAL A 124 4.48 9.65 1.79
N LEU A 125 3.80 10.19 0.78
CA LEU A 125 4.05 9.85 -0.63
C LEU A 125 5.48 10.24 -1.07
N ILE A 126 5.96 11.43 -0.69
CA ILE A 126 7.33 11.88 -0.97
C ILE A 126 8.36 11.01 -0.25
N ALA A 127 8.14 10.67 1.03
CA ALA A 127 9.02 9.80 1.80
C ALA A 127 9.06 8.36 1.28
N PHE A 128 7.94 7.83 0.77
CA PHE A 128 7.87 6.53 0.10
C PHE A 128 8.41 6.54 -1.33
N CYS A 129 8.45 7.68 -2.03
CA CYS A 129 8.98 7.78 -3.39
C CYS A 129 10.50 8.05 -3.43
N LEU A 130 11.08 8.67 -2.40
CA LEU A 130 12.47 9.17 -2.40
C LEU A 130 13.48 8.36 -1.55
N ASN A 131 13.08 7.25 -0.93
CA ASN A 131 14.03 6.30 -0.31
C ASN A 131 14.17 5.01 -1.13
#